data_AF-A0A932W3Y8-F1
#
_entry.id   AF-A0A932W3Y8-F1
#
_cell.length_a   1.000
_cell.length_b   1.000
_cell.length_c   1.000
_cell.angle_alpha   90.00
_cell.angle_beta   90.00
_cell.angle_gamma   90.00
#
_symmetry.space_group_name_H-M   'P 1'
#
loop_
_entity.id
_entity.type
_entity.pdbx_description
1 polymer ?
#
loop_
_entity_poly.entity_id
_entity_poly.type
_entity_poly.pdbx_seq_one_letter_code
_entity_poly.pdbx_strand_id
1 'polypeptide(L)' 'MKKTRKKSKLGKDKRRKHRHWQVTVYYQDGEKFARVYIDRDKAVNFAERQKRSPVVRTTRILEIG' A
#
# COMPACT_ATOMS: atom_id res chain seq x y z
N MET A 1 -15.65 11.00 34.12
CA MET A 1 -14.99 12.07 33.35
C MET A 1 -14.54 11.53 32.00
N LYS A 2 -15.12 11.97 30.88
CA LYS A 2 -14.70 11.54 29.53
C LYS A 2 -13.38 12.22 29.17
N LYS A 3 -12.33 11.45 28.88
CA LYS A 3 -11.03 11.96 28.39
C LYS A 3 -11.27 12.72 27.08
N THR A 4 -11.21 14.05 27.13
CA THR A 4 -11.19 14.90 25.94
C THR A 4 -9.86 14.65 25.22
N ARG A 5 -9.92 13.96 24.07
CA ARG A 5 -8.75 13.78 23.21
C ARG A 5 -8.30 15.18 22.75
N LYS A 6 -7.18 15.67 23.30
CA LYS A 6 -6.56 16.93 22.85
C LYS A 6 -6.32 16.84 21.35
N LYS A 7 -7.00 17.67 20.56
CA LYS A 7 -6.72 17.82 19.12
C LYS A 7 -5.31 18.39 19.00
N SER A 8 -4.37 17.59 18.50
CA SER A 8 -3.01 18.06 18.24
C SER A 8 -3.06 19.24 17.26
N LYS A 9 -2.18 20.23 17.41
CA LYS A 9 -2.03 21.38 16.47
C LYS A 9 -1.68 20.94 15.03
N LEU A 10 -1.39 19.65 14.83
CA LEU A 10 -1.19 19.00 13.53
C LEU A 10 -2.50 18.66 12.79
N GLY A 11 -3.66 19.15 13.23
CA GLY A 11 -4.96 18.89 12.59
C GLY A 11 -5.07 19.33 11.11
N LYS A 12 -4.11 20.11 10.60
CA LYS A 12 -3.97 20.49 9.19
C LYS A 12 -2.92 19.66 8.43
N ASP A 13 -2.28 18.67 9.05
CA ASP A 13 -1.28 17.84 8.40
C ASP A 13 -1.94 16.82 7.47
N LYS A 14 -2.17 17.25 6.23
CA LYS A 14 -2.80 16.47 5.16
C LYS A 14 -2.00 15.21 4.79
N ARG A 15 -0.71 15.14 5.14
CA ARG A 15 0.15 13.97 4.90
C ARG A 15 -0.36 12.68 5.57
N ARG A 16 -1.19 12.80 6.62
CA ARG A 16 -1.69 11.66 7.41
C ARG A 16 -3.04 11.09 6.95
N LYS A 17 -3.62 11.57 5.84
CA LYS A 17 -4.94 11.10 5.34
C LYS A 17 -4.86 10.18 4.12
N HIS A 18 -3.66 9.87 3.64
CA HIS A 18 -3.51 8.97 2.51
C HIS A 18 -3.71 7.52 2.97
N ARG A 19 -4.62 6.80 2.32
CA ARG A 19 -4.64 5.34 2.41
C ARG A 19 -3.39 4.83 1.72
N HIS A 20 -2.69 3.91 2.37
CA HIS A 20 -1.51 3.30 1.79
C HIS A 20 -1.88 1.92 1.27
N TRP A 21 -1.37 1.57 0.09
CA TRP A 21 -1.63 0.31 -0.59
C TRP A 21 -0.30 -0.38 -0.88
N GLN A 22 -0.03 -1.45 -0.15
CA GLN A 22 1.15 -2.29 -0.38
C GLN A 22 0.85 -3.31 -1.48
N VAL A 23 1.67 -3.29 -2.53
CA VAL A 23 1.74 -4.37 -3.50
C VAL A 23 2.89 -5.28 -3.13
N THR A 24 2.63 -6.58 -3.01
CA THR A 24 3.64 -7.62 -2.83
C THR A 24 3.67 -8.49 -4.08
N VAL A 25 4.85 -8.63 -4.68
CA VAL A 25 5.14 -9.50 -5.82
C VAL A 25 5.85 -10.73 -5.29
N TYR A 26 5.39 -11.90 -5.69
CA TYR A 26 6.02 -13.19 -5.39
C TYR A 26 6.59 -13.75 -6.68
N TYR A 27 7.89 -13.97 -6.72
CA TYR A 27 8.57 -14.54 -7.87
C TYR A 27 8.53 -16.08 -7.84
N GLN A 28 8.92 -16.70 -8.96
CA GLN A 28 8.93 -18.17 -9.09
C GLN A 28 9.99 -18.86 -8.21
N ASP A 29 11.11 -18.17 -7.95
CA ASP A 29 12.21 -18.61 -7.09
C ASP A 29 11.89 -18.53 -5.57
N GLY A 30 10.72 -17.98 -5.22
CA GLY A 30 10.30 -17.78 -3.83
C GLY A 30 10.70 -16.44 -3.24
N GLU A 31 11.47 -15.61 -3.96
CA GLU A 31 11.75 -14.25 -3.54
C GLU A 31 10.48 -13.39 -3.58
N LYS A 32 10.47 -12.33 -2.77
CA LYS A 32 9.35 -11.38 -2.69
C LYS A 32 9.83 -9.95 -2.70
N PHE A 33 9.09 -9.11 -3.41
CA PHE A 33 9.29 -7.67 -3.47
C PHE A 33 8.04 -6.94 -3.00
N ALA A 34 8.19 -5.88 -2.21
CA ALA A 34 7.06 -5.07 -1.75
C ALA A 34 7.26 -3.58 -2.08
N ARG A 35 6.19 -2.93 -2.53
CA ARG A 35 6.15 -1.49 -2.80
C ARG A 35 4.83 -0.89 -2.33
N VAL A 36 4.91 0.28 -1.71
CA VAL A 36 3.75 1.00 -1.16
C VAL A 36 3.38 2.18 -2.06
N TYR A 37 2.09 2.33 -2.32
CA TYR A 37 1.49 3.45 -3.02
C TYR A 37 0.53 4.21 -2.11
N ILE A 38 0.36 5.50 -2.33
CA ILE A 38 -0.70 6.32 -1.70
C ILE A 38 -2.02 6.29 -2.50
N ASP A 39 -1.98 5.71 -3.70
CA ASP A 39 -3.04 5.69 -4.68
C ASP A 39 -3.33 4.23 -5.04
N ARG A 40 -4.61 3.84 -4.93
CA ARG A 40 -5.04 2.46 -5.16
C ARG A 40 -4.89 2.05 -6.61
N ASP A 41 -5.22 2.93 -7.55
CA ASP A 41 -5.24 2.62 -8.97
C ASP A 41 -3.81 2.45 -9.49
N LYS A 42 -2.85 3.24 -8.99
CA LYS A 42 -1.43 3.01 -9.25
C LYS A 42 -0.94 1.66 -8.73
N ALA A 43 -1.38 1.25 -7.54
CA ALA A 43 -1.07 -0.06 -6.97
C ALA A 43 -1.63 -1.20 -7.84
N VAL A 44 -2.90 -1.08 -8.28
CA VAL A 44 -3.57 -2.06 -9.15
C VAL A 44 -2.87 -2.16 -10.50
N ASN A 45 -2.64 -1.05 -11.19
CA ASN A 45 -1.97 -1.03 -12.49
C ASN A 45 -0.56 -1.65 -12.42
N PHE A 46 0.19 -1.37 -11.35
CA PHE A 46 1.48 -2.01 -11.13
C PHE A 46 1.34 -3.53 -10.94
N ALA A 47 0.40 -3.97 -10.10
CA ALA A 47 0.17 -5.39 -9.84
C ALA A 47 -0.24 -6.15 -11.12
N GLU A 48 -1.10 -5.56 -11.95
CA GLU A 48 -1.52 -6.13 -13.24
C GLU A 48 -0.35 -6.23 -14.22
N ARG A 49 0.49 -5.18 -14.31
CA ARG A 49 1.71 -5.24 -15.13
C ARG A 49 2.63 -6.36 -14.69
N GLN A 50 2.81 -6.53 -13.38
CA GLN A 50 3.66 -7.60 -12.82
C GLN A 50 3.09 -8.99 -13.09
N LYS A 51 1.76 -9.18 -13.05
CA LYS A 51 1.11 -10.47 -13.39
C LYS A 51 1.38 -10.92 -14.83
N ARG A 52 1.68 -10.01 -15.76
CA ARG A 52 2.03 -10.35 -17.16
C ARG A 52 3.46 -10.84 -17.31
N SER A 53 4.30 -10.68 -16.29
CA SER A 53 5.70 -11.10 -16.33
C SER A 53 5.83 -12.61 -16.13
N PRO A 54 6.61 -13.32 -16.96
CA PRO A 54 6.76 -14.78 -16.83
C PRO A 54 7.50 -15.19 -15.56
N VAL A 55 8.30 -14.30 -14.96
CA VAL A 55 9.06 -14.58 -13.73
C VAL A 55 8.24 -14.37 -12.46
N VAL A 56 7.07 -13.73 -12.57
CA VAL A 56 6.20 -13.45 -11.43
C VAL A 56 5.21 -14.60 -11.28
N ARG A 57 5.14 -15.17 -10.07
CA ARG A 57 4.19 -16.21 -9.71
C ARG A 57 2.83 -15.62 -9.36
N THR A 58 2.81 -14.59 -8.52
CA THR A 58 1.57 -13.93 -8.11
C THR A 58 1.82 -12.54 -7.54
N THR A 59 0.77 -11.72 -7.45
CA THR A 59 0.79 -10.41 -6.81
C THR A 59 -0.38 -10.26 -5.83
N ARG A 60 -0.14 -9.54 -4.73
CA ARG A 60 -1.14 -9.25 -3.69
C ARG A 60 -1.14 -7.77 -3.38
N ILE A 61 -2.32 -7.18 -3.24
CA ILE A 61 -2.50 -5.78 -2.83
C ILE A 61 -3.19 -5.77 -1.47
N LEU A 62 -2.70 -4.97 -0.53
CA LEU A 62 -3.28 -4.77 0.80
C LEU A 62 -3.31 -3.28 1.15
N GLU A 63 -4.42 -2.81 1.71
CA GLU A 63 -4.46 -1.49 2.36
C GLU A 63 -3.68 -1.60 3.70
N ILE A 64 -2.68 -0.75 3.89
CA ILE A 64 -1.80 -0.70 5.06
C ILE A 64 -1.86 0.70 5.70
N GLY A 65 -3.03 1.08 6.21
CA GLY A 65 -3.25 2.37 6.85
C GLY A 65 -4.60 2.46 7.54
#